data_AF-A0A937ZIY5-F1
#
_entry.id   AF-A0A937ZIY5-F1
#
_cell.length_a   1.000
_cell.length_b   1.000
_cell.length_c   1.000
_cell.angle_alpha   90.00
_cell.angle_beta   90.00
_cell.angle_gamma   90.00
#
_symmetry.space_group_name_H-M   'P 1'
#
loop_
_entity.id
_entity.type
_entity.pdbx_description
1 polymer ?
#
loop_
_entity_poly.entity_id
_entity_poly.type
_entity_poly.pdbx_seq_one_letter_code
_entity_poly.pdbx_strand_id
1 'polypeptide(L)'
;ALEALAKADFDLLISDTVMPGMDGIALALKVTKERPGLAVMLMTGYAHERQRAHNIEALSHAVLAKPFTLEAIAAAAARALAAAPRAH
;
A
#
# COMPACT_ATOMS: atom_id res chain seq x y z
N ALA A 1 8.90 7.06 6.03
CA ALA A 1 8.74 5.89 5.15
C ALA A 1 9.89 5.78 4.14
N LEU A 2 10.08 6.78 3.26
CA LEU A 2 11.13 6.76 2.22
C LEU A 2 12.55 6.59 2.78
N GLU A 3 12.90 7.26 3.89
CA GLU A 3 14.21 7.10 4.53
C GLU A 3 14.44 5.69 5.08
N ALA A 4 13.38 5.02 5.56
CA ALA A 4 13.47 3.65 6.04
C ALA A 4 13.63 2.68 4.87
N LEU A 5 12.84 2.87 3.81
CA LEU A 5 13.00 2.12 2.56
C LEU A 5 14.44 2.25 2.04
N ALA A 6 15.04 3.43 2.05
CA ALA A 6 16.44 3.61 1.62
C ALA A 6 17.49 2.83 2.44
N LYS A 7 17.15 2.38 3.66
CA LYS A 7 18.10 1.74 4.60
C LYS A 7 17.93 0.23 4.71
N ALA A 8 16.81 -0.34 4.24
CA ALA A 8 16.53 -1.76 4.32
C ALA A 8 15.61 -2.23 3.18
N ASP A 9 15.67 -3.53 2.91
CA ASP A 9 14.72 -4.18 2.03
C ASP A 9 13.45 -4.52 2.79
N PHE A 10 12.33 -4.22 2.17
CA PHE A 10 11.01 -4.52 2.67
C PHE A 10 10.27 -5.25 1.55
N ASP A 11 9.39 -6.16 1.92
CA ASP A 11 8.52 -6.86 0.97
C ASP A 11 7.14 -6.21 0.87
N LEU A 12 6.74 -5.45 1.90
CA LEU A 12 5.42 -4.83 1.99
C LEU A 12 5.46 -3.45 2.63
N LEU A 13 4.85 -2.47 1.95
CA LEU A 13 4.48 -1.17 2.49
C LEU A 13 2.99 -1.16 2.83
N ILE A 14 2.66 -0.85 4.09
CA ILE A 14 1.29 -0.60 4.54
C ILE A 14 1.16 0.89 4.86
N SER A 15 0.21 1.58 4.24
CA SER A 15 0.03 3.03 4.44
C SER A 15 -1.45 3.43 4.48
N ASP A 16 -1.75 4.45 5.28
CA ASP A 16 -3.07 5.10 5.29
C ASP A 16 -3.21 6.00 4.06
N THR A 17 -4.40 6.07 3.45
CA THR A 17 -4.63 6.98 2.33
C THR A 17 -4.52 8.44 2.76
N VAL A 18 -4.95 8.78 3.97
CA VAL A 18 -4.86 10.16 4.46
C VAL A 18 -3.83 10.24 5.58
N MET A 19 -2.77 11.00 5.35
CA MET A 19 -1.75 11.31 6.35
C MET A 19 -1.44 12.82 6.31
N PRO A 20 -1.06 13.43 7.45
CA PRO A 20 -0.53 14.80 7.44
C PRO A 20 0.76 14.88 6.61
N GLY A 21 0.85 15.87 5.72
CA GLY A 21 2.05 16.14 4.91
C GLY A 21 2.04 15.41 3.57
N MET A 22 2.25 14.09 3.54
CA MET A 22 2.28 13.29 2.31
C MET A 22 1.11 12.33 2.26
N ASP A 23 0.29 12.43 1.21
CA ASP A 23 -0.79 11.49 0.91
C ASP A 23 -0.22 10.06 0.71
N GLY A 24 -0.82 9.04 1.33
CA GLY A 24 -0.38 7.65 1.19
C GLY A 24 -0.49 7.14 -0.25
N ILE A 25 -1.40 7.72 -1.04
CA ILE A 25 -1.48 7.50 -2.48
C ILE A 25 -0.22 8.01 -3.19
N ALA A 26 0.22 9.22 -2.86
CA ALA A 26 1.42 9.80 -3.46
C ALA A 26 2.67 9.01 -3.07
N LEU A 27 2.72 8.51 -1.82
CA LEU A 27 3.76 7.60 -1.36
C LEU A 27 3.74 6.29 -2.16
N ALA A 28 2.59 5.65 -2.33
CA ALA A 28 2.45 4.43 -3.12
C ALA A 28 2.94 4.63 -4.55
N LEU A 29 2.51 5.70 -5.22
CA LEU A 29 2.96 6.05 -6.58
C LEU A 29 4.49 6.19 -6.68
N LYS A 30 5.09 6.90 -5.74
CA LYS A 30 6.54 7.11 -5.71
C LYS A 30 7.27 5.79 -5.48
N VAL A 31 6.80 4.99 -4.55
CA VAL A 31 7.43 3.73 -4.16
C VAL A 31 7.30 2.67 -5.25
N THR A 32 6.15 2.52 -5.89
CA THR A 32 5.99 1.59 -7.03
C THR A 32 6.90 1.96 -8.19
N LYS A 33 7.22 3.25 -8.38
CA LYS A 33 8.17 3.72 -9.40
C LYS A 33 9.63 3.45 -9.01
N GLU A 34 10.00 3.67 -7.76
CA GLU A 34 11.38 3.49 -7.26
C GLU A 34 11.71 2.02 -6.95
N ARG A 35 10.70 1.23 -6.59
CA ARG A 35 10.79 -0.18 -6.16
C ARG A 35 9.62 -0.99 -6.72
N PRO A 36 9.66 -1.37 -8.01
CA PRO A 36 8.57 -2.11 -8.65
C PRO A 36 8.32 -3.51 -8.04
N GLY A 37 9.27 -4.07 -7.29
CA GLY A 37 9.11 -5.34 -6.57
C GLY A 37 8.51 -5.21 -5.16
N LEU A 38 8.28 -4.00 -4.66
CA LEU A 38 7.71 -3.82 -3.32
C LEU A 38 6.17 -3.94 -3.36
N ALA A 39 5.59 -4.82 -2.56
CA ALA A 39 4.14 -4.88 -2.39
C ALA A 39 3.64 -3.62 -1.68
N VAL A 40 2.51 -3.09 -2.12
CA VAL A 40 1.91 -1.88 -1.53
C VAL A 40 0.46 -2.17 -1.16
N MET A 41 0.12 -1.91 0.10
CA MET A 41 -1.23 -2.01 0.64
C MET A 41 -1.68 -0.67 1.21
N LEU A 42 -2.83 -0.18 0.75
CA LEU A 42 -3.45 1.06 1.24
C LEU A 42 -4.60 0.76 2.19
N MET A 43 -4.73 1.55 3.25
CA MET A 43 -5.86 1.52 4.17
C MET A 43 -6.71 2.78 3.98
N THR A 44 -8.02 2.65 3.79
CA THR A 44 -8.92 3.79 3.54
C THR A 44 -10.01 3.87 4.60
N GLY A 45 -10.35 5.06 5.07
CA GLY A 45 -11.40 5.31 6.06
C GLY A 45 -12.73 5.77 5.48
N TYR A 46 -12.73 6.39 4.29
CA TYR A 46 -13.93 7.03 3.74
C TYR A 46 -14.28 6.58 2.33
N ALA A 47 -15.58 6.66 1.98
CA ALA A 47 -16.09 6.22 0.68
C ALA A 47 -15.45 6.96 -0.51
N HIS A 48 -15.13 8.25 -0.36
CA HIS A 48 -14.46 9.05 -1.38
C HIS A 48 -12.99 8.63 -1.62
N GLU A 49 -12.34 8.10 -0.58
CA GLU A 49 -10.98 7.56 -0.68
C GLU A 49 -10.96 6.23 -1.42
N ARG A 50 -12.01 5.41 -1.29
CA ARG A 50 -12.13 4.16 -2.06
C ARG A 50 -12.18 4.40 -3.56
N GLN A 51 -12.86 5.44 -4.00
CA GLN A 51 -12.92 5.79 -5.42
C GLN A 51 -11.56 6.30 -5.94
N ARG A 52 -10.82 7.04 -5.12
CA ARG A 52 -9.43 7.42 -5.43
C ARG A 52 -8.49 6.21 -5.41
N ALA A 53 -8.65 5.28 -4.47
CA ALA A 53 -7.85 4.07 -4.37
C ALA A 53 -8.16 3.06 -5.50
N HIS A 54 -9.40 2.97 -5.97
CA HIS A 54 -9.77 2.17 -7.14
C HIS A 54 -9.02 2.58 -8.41
N ASN A 55 -8.81 3.89 -8.61
CA ASN A 55 -7.99 4.39 -9.72
C ASN A 55 -6.50 3.99 -9.60
N ILE A 56 -6.11 3.43 -8.46
CA ILE A 56 -4.74 3.08 -8.07
C ILE A 56 -4.64 1.58 -7.76
N GLU A 57 -5.69 0.78 -7.99
CA GLU A 57 -5.60 -0.68 -7.96
C GLU A 57 -4.59 -1.21 -8.99
N ALA A 58 -4.34 -0.47 -10.08
CA ALA A 58 -3.28 -0.80 -11.02
C ALA A 58 -1.86 -0.67 -10.44
N LEU A 59 -1.71 0.02 -9.30
CA LEU A 59 -0.42 0.40 -8.70
C LEU A 59 -0.26 -0.09 -7.26
N SER A 60 -1.37 -0.41 -6.60
CA SER A 60 -1.43 -0.97 -5.25
C SER A 60 -1.95 -2.40 -5.31
N HIS A 61 -1.28 -3.29 -4.58
CA HIS A 61 -1.55 -4.72 -4.63
C HIS A 61 -2.73 -5.13 -3.74
N ALA A 62 -3.10 -4.28 -2.78
CA ALA A 62 -4.30 -4.44 -1.96
C ALA A 62 -4.80 -3.11 -1.41
N VAL A 63 -6.12 -3.01 -1.21
CA VAL A 63 -6.78 -1.90 -0.52
C VAL A 63 -7.66 -2.47 0.59
N LEU A 64 -7.57 -1.90 1.80
CA LEU A 64 -8.32 -2.33 2.98
C LEU A 64 -9.15 -1.18 3.54
N ALA A 65 -10.47 -1.34 3.57
CA ALA A 65 -11.37 -0.34 4.14
C ALA A 65 -11.43 -0.47 5.67
N LYS A 66 -11.44 0.68 6.38
CA LYS A 66 -11.67 0.78 7.81
C LYS A 66 -13.18 0.88 8.09
N PRO A 67 -13.64 0.40 9.27
CA PRO A 67 -12.87 -0.39 10.24
C PRO A 67 -12.60 -1.82 9.73
N PHE A 68 -11.50 -2.43 10.18
CA PHE A 68 -11.11 -3.79 9.80
C PHE A 68 -10.67 -4.60 11.04
N THR A 69 -10.76 -5.93 10.95
CA THR A 69 -10.25 -6.85 11.98
C THR A 69 -8.77 -7.16 11.77
N LEU A 70 -8.14 -7.76 12.79
CA LEU A 70 -6.77 -8.25 12.67
C LEU A 70 -6.63 -9.33 11.58
N GLU A 71 -7.64 -10.19 11.43
CA GLU A 71 -7.64 -11.20 10.36
C GLU A 71 -7.76 -10.55 8.98
N ALA A 72 -8.57 -9.49 8.86
CA ALA A 72 -8.75 -8.79 7.60
C ALA A 72 -7.45 -8.11 7.12
N ILE A 73 -6.69 -7.48 8.02
CA ILE A 73 -5.39 -6.89 7.68
C ILE A 73 -4.34 -7.96 7.36
N ALA A 74 -4.30 -9.06 8.10
CA ALA A 74 -3.38 -10.17 7.82
C ALA A 74 -3.67 -10.81 6.44
N ALA A 75 -4.95 -11.05 6.13
CA ALA A 75 -5.36 -11.60 4.85
C ALA A 75 -5.06 -10.63 3.69
N ALA A 76 -5.25 -9.32 3.89
CA ALA A 76 -4.91 -8.31 2.88
C ALA A 76 -3.40 -8.22 2.63
N ALA A 77 -2.58 -8.27 3.70
CA ALA A 77 -1.13 -8.29 3.60
C ALA A 77 -0.63 -9.53 2.85
N ALA A 78 -1.17 -10.72 3.17
CA ALA A 78 -0.83 -11.96 2.48
C ALA A 78 -1.17 -11.90 0.98
N ARG A 79 -2.34 -11.33 0.62
CA ARG A 79 -2.71 -11.13 -0.79
C ARG A 79 -1.77 -10.16 -1.50
N ALA A 80 -1.40 -9.05 -0.87
CA ALA A 80 -0.49 -8.06 -1.45
C ALA A 80 0.90 -8.68 -1.74
N LEU A 81 1.43 -9.44 -0.78
CA LEU A 81 2.71 -10.15 -0.92
C LEU A 81 2.68 -11.23 -2.01
N ALA A 82 1.54 -11.90 -2.20
CA ALA A 82 1.38 -12.92 -3.25
C ALA A 82 1.22 -12.31 -4.64
N ALA A 83 0.66 -11.10 -4.74
CA ALA A 83 0.44 -10.41 -6.01
C ALA A 83 1.68 -9.63 -6.49
N ALA A 84 2.58 -9.26 -5.59
CA ALA A 84 3.78 -8.50 -5.95
C ALA A 84 4.78 -9.39 -6.73
N PRO A 85 5.32 -8.91 -7.86
CA PRO A 85 6.38 -9.61 -8.56
C PRO A 85 7.62 -9.61 -7.67
N ARG A 86 8.02 -10.78 -7.17
CA ARG A 86 9.26 -10.92 -6.42
C ARG A 86 10.42 -10.50 -7.33
N ALA A 87 11.11 -9.42 -6.96
CA ALA A 87 12.39 -9.11 -7.56
C ALA A 87 13.37 -10.21 -7.12
N HIS A 88 13.77 -11.06 -8.06
CA HIS A 88 14.87 -12.01 -7.88
C HIS A 88 16.21 -11.28 -7.84
#